data_AF-A0A081NMY6-F1
#
_entry.id   AF-A0A081NMY6-F1
#
_cell.length_a   1.000
_cell.length_b   1.000
_cell.length_c   1.000
_cell.angle_alpha   90.00
_cell.angle_beta   90.00
_cell.angle_gamma   90.00
#
_symmetry.space_group_name_H-M   'P 1'
#
loop_
_entity.id
_entity.type
_entity.pdbx_description
1 polymer ?
#
loop_
_entity_poly.entity_id
_entity_poly.type
_entity_poly.pdbx_seq_one_letter_code
_entity_poly.pdbx_strand_id
1 'polypeptide(L)'
;MIFTLSEGNPEQKILVREAIEEGGLDKIDQIVEAVRACGALNYTSQKVREQSEKSIASLQALPDRAYRDAMIDLARFAVARTF
;
A
#
# COMPACT_ATOMS: atom_id res chain seq x y z
N MET A 1 -0.57 -2.60 8.56
CA MET A 1 -1.29 -2.83 9.84
C MET A 1 -2.80 -2.92 9.66
N ILE A 2 -3.50 -1.93 9.08
CA ILE A 2 -4.97 -2.02 8.85
C ILE A 2 -5.38 -3.30 8.09
N PHE A 3 -4.64 -3.66 7.04
CA PHE A 3 -4.91 -4.91 6.31
C PHE A 3 -4.70 -6.16 7.17
N THR A 4 -3.64 -6.20 7.97
CA THR A 4 -3.34 -7.29 8.91
C THR A 4 -4.43 -7.45 9.99
N LEU A 5 -5.05 -6.35 10.42
CA LEU A 5 -6.20 -6.37 11.35
C LEU A 5 -7.48 -6.91 10.71
N SER A 6 -7.61 -6.85 9.38
CA SER A 6 -8.77 -7.40 8.63
C SER A 6 -8.56 -8.86 8.26
N GLU A 7 -7.43 -9.16 7.62
CA GLU A 7 -7.18 -10.44 6.92
C GLU A 7 -6.14 -11.34 7.61
N GLY A 8 -5.48 -10.86 8.67
CA GLY A 8 -4.53 -11.68 9.43
C GLY A 8 -5.20 -12.82 10.20
N ASN A 9 -4.41 -13.81 10.60
CA ASN A 9 -4.87 -14.84 11.52
C ASN A 9 -5.11 -14.25 12.93
N PRO A 10 -5.80 -14.98 13.84
CA PRO A 10 -6.11 -14.47 15.17
C PRO A 10 -4.88 -14.00 15.95
N GLU A 11 -3.76 -14.73 15.87
CA GLU A 11 -2.52 -14.35 16.56
C GLU A 11 -1.92 -13.05 16.00
N GLN A 12 -1.92 -12.88 14.67
CA GLN A 12 -1.43 -11.68 13.98
C GLN A 12 -2.29 -10.46 14.29
N LYS A 13 -3.62 -10.63 14.40
CA LYS A 13 -4.55 -9.56 14.78
C LYS A 13 -4.31 -9.08 16.20
N ILE A 14 -4.10 -10.00 17.14
CA ILE A 14 -3.78 -9.69 18.54
C ILE A 14 -2.44 -8.95 18.60
N LEU A 15 -1.41 -9.50 17.95
CA LEU A 15 -0.07 -8.91 17.93
C LEU A 15 -0.06 -7.47 17.39
N VAL A 16 -0.76 -7.21 16.28
CA VAL A 16 -0.86 -5.87 15.69
C VAL A 16 -1.69 -4.92 16.56
N ARG A 17 -2.73 -5.42 17.24
CA ARG A 17 -3.54 -4.62 18.16
C ARG A 17 -2.73 -4.18 19.37
N GLU A 18 -2.06 -5.11 20.06
CA GLU A 18 -1.17 -4.82 21.19
C GLU A 18 -0.09 -3.79 20.79
N ALA A 19 0.49 -3.94 19.60
CA ALA A 19 1.50 -3.02 19.09
C ALA A 19 1.01 -1.58 18.88
N ILE A 20 -0.26 -1.42 18.49
CA ILE A 20 -0.89 -0.10 18.27
C ILE A 20 -1.30 0.53 19.62
N GLU A 21 -1.78 -0.30 20.55
CA GLU A 21 -2.35 0.16 21.82
C GLU A 21 -1.27 0.45 22.89
N GLU A 22 -0.26 -0.40 23.02
CA GLU A 22 0.76 -0.29 24.08
C GLU A 22 2.13 0.21 23.59
N GLY A 23 2.33 0.25 22.26
CA GLY A 23 3.64 0.44 21.66
C GLY A 23 4.47 -0.85 21.72
N GLY A 24 5.06 -1.25 20.59
CA GLY A 24 5.61 -2.59 20.40
C GLY A 24 7.04 -2.65 19.87
N LEU A 25 7.93 -1.75 20.32
CA LEU A 25 9.33 -1.74 19.88
C LEU A 25 10.03 -3.08 20.15
N ASP A 26 9.68 -3.75 21.24
CA ASP A 26 10.25 -5.03 21.67
C ASP A 26 9.77 -6.21 20.79
N LYS A 27 8.63 -6.04 20.10
CA LYS A 27 8.02 -7.04 19.21
C LYS A 27 8.03 -6.60 17.74
N ILE A 28 8.78 -5.56 17.39
CA ILE A 28 8.75 -4.94 16.06
C ILE A 28 9.03 -5.96 14.95
N ASP A 29 9.97 -6.87 15.16
CA ASP A 29 10.33 -7.87 14.15
C ASP A 29 9.18 -8.86 13.91
N GLN A 30 8.49 -9.29 14.98
CA GLN A 30 7.33 -10.17 14.87
C GLN A 30 6.16 -9.47 14.18
N ILE A 31 5.98 -8.17 14.42
CA ILE A 31 4.94 -7.36 13.78
C ILE A 31 5.25 -7.18 12.29
N VAL A 32 6.51 -6.91 11.93
CA VAL A 32 6.94 -6.81 10.53
C VAL A 32 6.71 -8.13 9.81
N GLU A 33 7.05 -9.26 10.42
CA GLU A 33 6.78 -10.58 9.86
C GLU A 33 5.28 -10.88 9.75
N ALA A 34 4.47 -10.52 10.73
CA ALA A 34 3.00 -10.66 10.66
C ALA A 34 2.40 -9.85 9.49
N VAL A 35 2.88 -8.61 9.28
CA VAL A 35 2.43 -7.75 8.18
C VAL A 35 2.91 -8.28 6.81
N ARG A 36 4.11 -8.84 6.74
CA ARG A 36 4.64 -9.51 5.54
C ARG A 36 3.85 -10.77 5.22
N ALA A 37 3.69 -11.65 6.20
CA ALA A 37 3.02 -12.95 6.08
C ALA A 37 1.54 -12.83 5.72
N CYS A 38 0.85 -11.79 6.21
CA CYS A 38 -0.55 -11.56 5.84
C CYS A 38 -0.71 -11.02 4.41
N GLY A 39 0.38 -10.79 3.66
CA GLY A 39 0.31 -10.29 2.29
C GLY A 39 -0.07 -8.82 2.17
N ALA A 40 -0.01 -8.03 3.26
CA ALA A 40 -0.37 -6.62 3.23
C ALA A 40 0.44 -5.83 2.20
N LEU A 41 1.72 -6.16 2.02
CA LEU A 41 2.60 -5.53 1.04
C LEU A 41 2.14 -5.78 -0.40
N ASN A 42 1.76 -7.03 -0.73
CA ASN A 42 1.24 -7.38 -2.05
C ASN A 42 -0.11 -6.70 -2.30
N TYR A 43 -1.01 -6.73 -1.31
CA TYR A 43 -2.31 -6.06 -1.41
C TYR A 43 -2.16 -4.55 -1.63
N THR A 44 -1.34 -3.88 -0.81
CA THR A 44 -1.08 -2.44 -0.96
C THR A 44 -0.42 -2.14 -2.31
N SER A 45 0.54 -2.95 -2.76
CA SER A 45 1.18 -2.78 -4.08
C SER A 45 0.16 -2.90 -5.22
N GLN A 46 -0.76 -3.87 -5.15
CA GLN A 46 -1.82 -4.03 -6.14
C GLN A 46 -2.78 -2.83 -6.14
N LYS A 47 -3.18 -2.34 -4.96
CA LYS A 47 -4.04 -1.16 -4.84
C LYS A 47 -3.37 0.11 -5.36
N VAL A 48 -2.07 0.27 -5.14
CA VAL A 48 -1.29 1.40 -5.64
C VAL A 48 -1.24 1.37 -7.18
N ARG A 49 -1.09 0.19 -7.79
CA ARG A 49 -1.23 -0.01 -9.26
C ARG A 49 -2.62 0.33 -9.78
N GLU A 50 -3.67 -0.22 -9.17
CA GLU A 50 -5.07 0.08 -9.56
C GLU A 50 -5.36 1.58 -9.52
N GLN A 51 -4.84 2.27 -8.50
CA GLN A 51 -5.09 3.70 -8.34
C GLN A 51 -4.34 4.54 -9.38
N SER A 52 -3.12 4.16 -9.75
CA SER A 52 -2.38 4.82 -10.82
C SER A 52 -3.10 4.67 -12.17
N GLU A 53 -3.59 3.47 -12.50
CA GLU A 53 -4.38 3.24 -13.72
C GLU A 53 -5.66 4.09 -13.75
N LYS A 54 -6.36 4.22 -12.62
CA LYS A 54 -7.54 5.12 -12.51
C LYS A 54 -7.16 6.59 -12.72
N SER A 55 -6.03 7.04 -12.18
CA SER A 55 -5.53 8.40 -12.40
C SER A 55 -5.20 8.64 -13.88
N ILE A 56 -4.49 7.71 -14.53
CA ILE A 56 -4.18 7.78 -15.96
C ILE A 56 -5.45 7.81 -16.81
N ALA A 57 -6.43 6.95 -16.50
CA ALA A 57 -7.72 6.94 -17.19
C ALA A 57 -8.46 8.28 -17.05
N SER A 58 -8.41 8.90 -15.88
CA SER A 58 -9.04 10.21 -15.64
C SER A 58 -8.37 11.34 -16.43
N LEU A 59 -7.06 11.22 -16.73
CA LEU A 59 -6.32 12.18 -17.55
C LEU A 59 -6.68 12.10 -19.04
N GLN A 60 -7.31 11.02 -19.52
CA GLN A 60 -7.73 10.87 -20.92
C GLN A 60 -8.80 11.89 -21.33
N ALA A 61 -9.55 12.46 -20.38
CA ALA A 61 -10.52 13.53 -20.64
C ALA A 61 -9.85 14.87 -20.98
N LEU A 62 -8.53 15.00 -20.78
CA LEU A 62 -7.80 16.23 -21.07
C LEU A 62 -7.29 16.22 -22.53
N PRO A 63 -7.30 17.39 -23.21
CA PRO A 63 -6.72 17.54 -24.53
C PRO A 63 -5.26 17.09 -24.56
N ASP A 64 -4.83 16.56 -25.70
CA ASP A 64 -3.47 16.09 -25.90
C ASP A 64 -2.47 17.26 -25.84
N ARG A 65 -1.75 17.36 -24.72
CA ARG A 65 -0.78 18.42 -24.42
C ARG A 65 0.34 17.85 -23.58
N ALA A 66 1.55 18.41 -23.70
CA ALA A 66 2.73 17.99 -22.95
C ALA A 66 2.53 17.87 -21.42
N TYR A 67 1.61 18.66 -20.85
CA TYR A 67 1.27 18.58 -19.42
C TYR A 67 0.56 17.27 -19.03
N ARG A 68 -0.26 16.72 -19.93
CA ARG A 68 -0.97 15.45 -19.71
C ARG A 68 0.02 14.29 -19.66
N ASP A 69 0.99 14.28 -20.57
CA ASP A 69 2.03 13.24 -20.62
C ASP A 69 2.92 13.31 -19.37
N ALA A 70 3.32 14.50 -18.94
CA ALA A 70 4.06 14.68 -17.69
C ALA A 70 3.29 14.21 -16.44
N MET A 71 1.97 14.40 -16.40
CA MET A 71 1.12 13.88 -15.31
C MET A 71 1.00 12.35 -15.34
N ILE A 72 0.95 11.75 -16.54
CA ILE A 72 0.97 10.29 -16.70
C ILE A 72 2.32 9.72 -16.23
N ASP A 73 3.43 10.34 -16.61
CA ASP A 73 4.77 9.92 -16.20
C ASP A 73 4.96 10.03 -14.69
N LEU A 74 4.47 11.11 -14.08
CA LEU A 74 4.48 11.27 -12.62
C LEU A 74 3.64 10.18 -11.92
N ALA A 75 2.44 9.89 -12.45
CA ALA A 75 1.58 8.84 -11.92
C ALA A 75 2.26 7.47 -12.01
N ARG A 76 2.94 7.15 -13.11
CA ARG A 76 3.72 5.90 -13.30
C ARG A 76 4.95 5.84 -12.40
N PHE A 77 5.65 6.95 -12.23
CA PHE A 77 6.82 7.04 -11.35
C PHE A 77 6.46 6.79 -9.89
N ALA A 78 5.33 7.32 -9.41
CA ALA A 78 4.89 7.16 -8.02
C ALA A 78 4.60 5.70 -7.63
N VAL A 79 4.13 4.88 -8.58
CA VAL A 79 3.84 3.43 -8.40
C VAL A 79 5.04 2.53 -8.59
N ALA A 80 6.03 2.95 -9.39
CA ALA A 80 7.20 2.13 -9.71
C ALA A 80 8.18 2.00 -8.54
N ARG A 81 8.02 2.81 -7.48
CA ARG A 81 8.83 2.67 -6.25
C ARG A 81 8.60 1.32 -5.61
N THR A 82 9.61 0.47 -5.73
CA THR A 82 9.74 -0.80 -5.01
C THR A 82 10.52 -0.50 -3.72
N PHE A 83 9.96 -0.88 -2.57
CA PHE A 83 10.60 -0.83 -1.25
C PHE A 83 11.18 -2.19 -0.89
#